data_AF-A0A8T7F847-F1
#
_entry.id   AF-A0A8T7F847-F1
#
_cell.length_a   1.000
_cell.length_b   1.000
_cell.length_c   1.000
_cell.angle_alpha   90.00
_cell.angle_beta   90.00
_cell.angle_gamma   90.00
#
_symmetry.space_group_name_H-M   'P 1'
#
loop_
_entity.id
_entity.type
_entity.pdbx_description
1 polymer ?
#
loop_
_entity_poly.entity_id
_entity_poly.type
_entity_poly.pdbx_seq_one_letter_code
_entity_poly.pdbx_strand_id
1 'polypeptide(L)' 'MTVTFEELVHEALQLSPEDQAKLVSRIVNAMGQNLQGQTRKPLPDLYGSWADLGFDISEEDIDAVRRDVWANFPREDMFE' A
#
# COMPACT_ATOMS: atom_id res chain seq x y z
N MET A 1 -1.36 22.18 21.63
CA MET A 1 -0.73 23.13 20.70
C MET A 1 -0.31 22.34 19.47
N THR A 2 -0.84 22.67 18.30
CA THR A 2 -0.44 22.05 17.02
C THR A 2 0.63 22.94 16.40
N VAL A 3 1.84 22.42 16.21
CA VAL A 3 2.90 23.12 15.48
C VAL A 3 2.65 22.90 14.00
N THR A 4 2.63 23.97 13.20
CA THR A 4 2.48 23.87 11.75
C THR A 4 3.79 23.49 11.09
N PHE A 5 3.73 22.93 9.87
CA PHE A 5 4.93 22.55 9.12
C PHE A 5 5.85 23.75 8.86
N GLU A 6 5.28 24.90 8.49
CA GLU A 6 6.05 26.10 8.19
C GLU A 6 6.77 26.65 9.42
N GLU A 7 6.11 26.65 10.59
CA GLU A 7 6.76 27.02 11.86
C GLU A 7 7.94 26.10 12.19
N LEU A 8 7.77 24.80 11.97
CA LEU A 8 8.82 23.80 12.21
C LEU A 8 10.04 23.99 11.29
N VAL A 9 9.80 24.31 10.01
CA VAL A 9 10.86 24.62 9.04
C VAL A 9 11.55 25.93 9.42
N HIS A 10 10.80 26.95 9.79
CA HIS A 10 11.34 28.23 10.21
C HIS A 10 12.29 28.06 11.41
N GLU A 11 11.86 27.34 12.44
CA GLU A 11 12.67 27.07 13.63
C GLU A 11 13.91 26.23 13.31
N ALA A 12 13.78 25.21 12.45
CA ALA A 12 14.91 24.38 12.03
C ALA A 12 15.99 25.19 11.30
N LEU A 13 15.62 26.20 10.52
CA LEU A 13 16.55 27.08 9.81
C LEU A 13 17.27 28.07 10.73
N GLN A 14 16.74 28.35 11.93
CA GLN A 14 17.41 29.20 12.93
C GLN A 14 18.49 28.47 13.74
N LEU A 15 18.60 27.14 13.60
CA LEU A 15 19.62 26.35 14.29
C LEU A 15 21.04 26.63 13.77
N SER A 16 22.03 26.29 14.60
CA SER A 16 23.43 26.28 14.16
C SER A 16 23.63 25.27 13.02
N PRO A 17 24.63 25.45 12.13
CA PRO A 17 24.89 24.48 11.06
C PRO A 17 25.12 23.05 11.56
N GLU A 18 25.72 22.90 12.74
CA GLU A 18 25.94 21.60 13.38
C GLU A 18 24.62 20.95 13.82
N ASP A 19 23.73 21.73 14.41
CA ASP A 19 22.44 21.22 14.89
C ASP A 19 21.46 20.95 13.74
N GLN A 20 21.54 21.72 12.65
CA GLN A 20 20.84 21.41 11.40
C GLN A 20 21.27 20.04 10.86
N ALA A 21 22.58 19.77 10.81
CA ALA A 21 23.09 18.48 10.36
C ALA A 21 22.63 17.32 11.26
N LYS A 22 22.63 17.51 12.59
CA LYS A 22 22.09 16.54 13.55
C LYS A 22 20.59 16.29 13.33
N LEU A 23 19.81 17.35 13.13
CA LEU A 23 18.37 17.26 12.88
C LEU A 23 18.08 16.46 11.60
N VAL A 24 18.73 16.80 10.49
CA VAL A 24 18.57 16.09 9.22
C VAL A 24 18.95 14.61 9.36
N SER A 25 20.09 14.32 10.00
CA SER A 25 20.53 12.94 10.26
C SER A 25 19.49 12.13 11.03
N ARG A 26 18.89 12.75 12.06
CA ARG A 26 17.87 12.10 12.90
C ARG A 26 16.57 11.84 12.14
N ILE A 27 16.13 12.79 11.31
CA ILE A 27 14.93 12.65 10.46
C ILE A 27 15.15 11.56 9.42
N VAL A 28 16.29 11.56 8.72
CA VAL A 28 16.64 10.53 7.72
C VAL A 28 16.66 9.14 8.35
N ASN A 29 17.26 8.99 9.53
CA ASN A 29 17.26 7.71 10.25
C ASN A 29 15.84 7.25 10.62
N ALA A 30 15.02 8.15 11.18
CA ALA A 30 13.63 7.84 11.54
C ALA A 30 12.78 7.43 10.31
N MET A 31 12.97 8.10 9.16
CA MET A 31 12.31 7.72 7.91
C MET A 31 12.76 6.33 7.44
N GLY A 32 14.06 6.03 7.51
CA GLY A 32 14.60 4.71 7.18
C GLY A 32 13.98 3.58 8.01
N GLN A 33 13.82 3.78 9.33
CA GLN A 33 13.18 2.79 10.20
C GLN A 33 11.69 2.60 9.89
N ASN A 34 10.96 3.69 9.60
CA ASN A 34 9.56 3.60 9.21
C ASN A 34 9.35 2.86 7.88
N LEU A 35 10.27 3.02 6.92
CA LEU A 35 10.23 2.31 5.64
C LEU A 35 10.56 0.82 5.79
N GLN A 36 11.43 0.44 6.73
CA GLN A 36 11.69 -0.97 7.04
C GLN A 36 10.46 -1.66 7.64
N GLY A 37 9.68 -0.98 8.48
CA GLY A 37 8.38 -1.45 8.98
C GLY A 37 7.29 -1.57 7.90
N GLN A 38 7.50 -0.97 6.73
CA GLN A 38 6.61 -1.04 5.56
C GLN A 38 7.03 -2.11 4.54
N THR A 39 8.03 -2.94 4.85
CA THR A 39 8.22 -4.19 4.10
C THR A 39 6.93 -4.98 4.22
N ARG A 40 6.10 -4.93 3.17
CA ARG A 40 4.84 -5.67 3.10
C ARG A 40 5.21 -7.10 3.46
N LYS A 41 4.69 -7.59 4.60
CA LYS A 41 4.81 -9.00 4.95
C LYS A 41 4.36 -9.77 3.70
N PRO A 42 5.05 -10.86 3.33
CA PRO A 42 4.57 -11.73 2.28
C PRO A 42 3.09 -11.99 2.55
N LEU A 43 2.23 -11.72 1.56
CA LEU A 43 0.83 -12.07 1.69
C LEU A 43 0.78 -13.58 1.98
N PRO A 44 -0.09 -14.03 2.90
CA PRO A 44 -0.27 -15.46 3.11
C PRO A 44 -0.64 -16.11 1.77
N ASP A 45 -0.13 -17.33 1.56
CA ASP A 45 -0.54 -18.14 0.42
C ASP A 45 -2.06 -18.33 0.47
N LEU A 46 -2.75 -17.96 -0.61
CA LEU A 46 -4.20 -18.09 -0.72
C LEU A 46 -4.61 -19.50 -1.15
N TYR A 47 -3.66 -20.34 -1.56
CA TYR A 47 -3.92 -21.72 -1.93
C TYR A 47 -4.60 -22.47 -0.77
N GLY A 48 -5.75 -23.10 -1.05
CA GLY A 48 -6.53 -23.84 -0.06
C GLY A 48 -7.46 -23.00 0.84
N SER A 49 -7.52 -21.67 0.67
CA SER A 49 -8.39 -20.79 1.49
C SER A 49 -9.88 -21.16 1.45
N TRP A 50 -10.31 -21.90 0.43
CA TRP A 50 -11.70 -22.31 0.23
C TRP A 50 -11.95 -23.80 0.53
N ALA A 51 -10.93 -24.56 0.93
CA ALA A 51 -11.03 -26.01 1.14
C ALA A 51 -12.07 -26.39 2.21
N ASP A 52 -12.21 -25.57 3.26
CA ASP A 52 -13.12 -25.82 4.37
C ASP A 52 -14.51 -25.21 4.20
N LEU A 53 -14.75 -24.47 3.12
CA LEU A 53 -16.02 -23.78 2.87
C LEU A 53 -17.08 -24.71 2.24
N GLY A 54 -16.70 -25.95 1.92
CA GLY A 54 -17.63 -26.95 1.37
C GLY A 54 -18.16 -26.60 -0.02
N PHE A 55 -17.46 -25.72 -0.75
CA PHE A 55 -17.80 -25.41 -2.12
C PHE A 55 -17.42 -26.58 -3.03
N ASP A 56 -18.42 -27.09 -3.75
CA ASP A 56 -18.24 -28.01 -4.87
C ASP A 56 -18.52 -27.20 -6.13
N ILE A 57 -17.46 -26.77 -6.81
CA ILE A 57 -17.54 -25.94 -8.02
C ILE A 57 -17.11 -26.81 -9.19
N SER A 58 -18.04 -27.08 -10.11
CA SER A 58 -17.72 -27.87 -11.30
C SER A 58 -17.03 -27.03 -12.38
N GLU A 59 -16.45 -27.68 -13.37
CA GLU A 59 -15.89 -27.01 -14.55
C GLU A 59 -16.98 -26.25 -15.32
N GLU A 60 -18.18 -26.84 -15.42
CA GLU A 60 -19.33 -26.23 -16.07
C GLU A 60 -19.80 -24.95 -15.37
N ASP A 61 -19.77 -24.92 -14.03
CA ASP A 61 -20.12 -23.74 -13.24
C ASP A 61 -19.17 -22.57 -13.55
N ILE A 62 -17.86 -22.87 -13.61
CA ILE A 62 -16.84 -21.88 -13.94
C ILE A 62 -17.05 -21.33 -15.36
N ASP A 63 -17.32 -22.21 -16.32
CA ASP A 63 -17.50 -21.82 -17.71
C ASP A 63 -18.80 -21.06 -17.95
N ALA A 64 -19.86 -21.36 -17.21
CA ALA A 64 -21.10 -20.60 -17.24
C ALA A 64 -20.88 -19.17 -16.74
N VAL A 65 -20.23 -19.02 -15.58
CA VAL A 65 -19.94 -17.70 -15.00
C VAL A 65 -18.96 -16.91 -15.88
N ARG A 66 -17.91 -17.55 -16.42
CA ARG A 66 -16.99 -16.88 -17.36
C ARG A 66 -17.73 -16.30 -18.56
N ARG A 67 -18.61 -17.08 -19.19
CA ARG A 67 -19.40 -16.61 -20.35
C ARG A 67 -20.27 -15.42 -19.99
N ASP A 68 -20.95 -15.46 -18.86
CA ASP A 68 -21.81 -14.37 -18.38
C ASP A 68 -21.02 -13.09 -18.07
N VAL A 69 -19.91 -13.21 -17.33
CA VAL A 69 -19.04 -12.08 -16.99
C VAL A 69 -18.40 -11.47 -18.24
N TRP A 70 -17.92 -12.28 -19.19
CA TRP A 70 -17.35 -11.78 -20.45
C TRP A 70 -18.38 -11.17 -21.39
N ALA A 71 -19.63 -11.63 -21.34
CA ALA A 71 -20.74 -11.04 -22.09
C ALA A 71 -21.08 -9.63 -21.57
N ASN A 72 -21.02 -9.44 -20.25
CA ASN A 72 -21.32 -8.17 -19.59
C ASN A 72 -20.07 -7.31 -19.31
N PHE A 73 -18.90 -7.71 -19.83
CA PHE A 73 -17.66 -6.97 -19.61
C PHE A 73 -17.74 -5.61 -20.30
N PRO A 74 -17.53 -4.48 -19.59
CA PRO A 74 -17.63 -3.14 -20.17
C PRO A 74 -16.52 -2.95 -21.21
N ARG A 75 -16.89 -2.87 -22.49
CA ARG A 75 -15.96 -2.71 -23.61
C ARG A 75 -15.74 -1.26 -24.04
N GLU A 76 -16.55 -0.36 -23.50
CA GLU A 76 -16.56 1.06 -23.88
C GLU A 76 -15.36 1.82 -23.28
N ASP A 77 -14.73 1.31 -22.22
CA ASP A 77 -13.58 1.92 -21.55
C ASP A 77 -12.22 1.46 -22.12
N MET A 78 -12.19 0.64 -23.18
CA MET A 78 -10.95 0.08 -23.74
C MET A 78 -10.27 0.97 -24.80
N PHE A 79 -10.91 2.06 -25.22
CA PHE A 79 -10.41 2.95 -26.29
C PHE A 79 -10.47 4.44 -25.91
N GLU A 80 -10.08 4.79 -24.68
CA GLU A 80 -9.76 6.17 -24.29
C GLU A 80 -8.27 6.34 -23.98
#